data_AF-A0A522NHD8-F1
#
_entry.id   AF-A0A522NHD8-F1
#
_cell.length_a   1.000
_cell.length_b   1.000
_cell.length_c   1.000
_cell.angle_alpha   90.00
_cell.angle_beta   90.00
_cell.angle_gamma   90.00
#
_symmetry.space_group_name_H-M   'P 1'
#
loop_
_entity.id
_entity.type
_entity.pdbx_description
1 polymer ?
#
loop_
_entity_poly.entity_id
_entity_poly.type
_entity_poly.pdbx_seq_one_letter_code
_entity_poly.pdbx_strand_id
1 'polypeptide(L)' 'MDPNPDDVVNLNQEAAFQKLREWGYPVTRRMIKYAILRRELKPIRLGNGNYFSVNDLHKWIEFRRQAGVYRLSEGAPR' A
#
# COMPACT_ATOMS: atom_id res chain seq x y z
N MET A 1 23.97 -11.16 9.56
CA MET A 1 22.69 -11.21 8.82
C MET A 1 22.75 -10.11 7.80
N ASP A 2 22.83 -10.46 6.52
CA ASP A 2 22.65 -9.48 5.46
C ASP A 2 21.23 -8.90 5.54
N PRO A 3 21.05 -7.59 5.33
CA PRO A 3 19.71 -7.00 5.34
C PRO A 3 18.89 -7.62 4.21
N ASN A 4 17.67 -8.07 4.54
CA ASN A 4 16.74 -8.56 3.54
C ASN A 4 16.48 -7.45 2.51
N PRO A 5 16.69 -7.68 1.21
CA PRO A 5 16.46 -6.67 0.17
C PRO A 5 15.03 -6.10 0.21
N ASP A 6 14.04 -6.87 0.67
CA ASP A 6 12.65 -6.42 0.75
C ASP A 6 12.38 -5.41 1.87
N ASP A 7 13.30 -5.28 2.83
CA ASP A 7 13.22 -4.29 3.92
C ASP A 7 13.92 -2.97 3.55
N VAL A 8 14.54 -2.88 2.36
CA VAL A 8 15.19 -1.65 1.89
C VAL A 8 14.14 -0.61 1.48
N VAL A 9 14.21 0.57 2.08
CA VAL A 9 13.24 1.65 1.89
C VAL A 9 13.63 2.54 0.72
N ASN A 10 13.43 2.05 -0.50
CA ASN A 10 13.85 2.70 -1.74
C ASN A 10 12.70 3.01 -2.72
N LEU A 11 11.47 2.58 -2.42
CA LEU A 11 10.32 2.81 -3.31
C LEU A 11 9.67 4.15 -3.01
N ASN A 12 9.75 5.11 -3.94
CA ASN A 12 8.92 6.32 -3.85
C ASN A 12 7.44 5.99 -4.15
N GLN A 13 6.53 6.97 -4.05
CA GLN A 13 5.09 6.74 -4.28
C GLN A 13 4.76 6.19 -5.68
N GLU A 14 5.48 6.61 -6.72
CA GLU A 14 5.27 6.10 -8.08
C GLU A 14 5.78 4.67 -8.21
N ALA A 15 6.97 4.37 -7.69
CA ALA A 15 7.54 3.04 -7.69
C ALA A 15 6.68 2.05 -6.88
N ALA A 16 6.15 2.48 -5.73
CA ALA A 16 5.20 1.69 -4.94
C ALA A 16 3.93 1.38 -5.74
N PHE A 17 3.37 2.37 -6.44
CA PHE A 17 2.23 2.18 -7.33
C PHE A 17 2.52 1.16 -8.43
N GLN A 18 3.65 1.30 -9.14
CA GLN A 18 4.03 0.37 -10.21
C GLN A 18 4.24 -1.05 -9.67
N LYS A 19 4.95 -1.19 -8.54
CA LYS A 19 5.22 -2.49 -7.92
C LYS A 19 3.94 -3.26 -7.58
N LEU A 20 2.95 -2.56 -7.01
CA LEU A 20 1.65 -3.16 -6.70
C LEU A 20 0.87 -3.56 -7.96
N ARG A 21 1.00 -2.81 -9.06
CA ARG A 21 0.41 -3.16 -10.36
C ARG A 21 1.09 -4.37 -10.99
N GLU A 22 2.41 -4.47 -10.89
CA GLU A 22 3.18 -5.65 -11.32
C GLU A 22 2.75 -6.92 -10.58
N TRP A 23 2.42 -6.81 -9.29
CA TRP A 23 1.82 -7.90 -8.50
C TRP A 23 0.35 -8.19 -8.82
N GLY A 24 -0.28 -7.43 -9.73
CA GLY A 24 -1.66 -7.65 -10.15
C GLY A 24 -2.71 -6.95 -9.28
N TYR A 25 -2.33 -6.13 -8.30
CA TYR A 25 -3.32 -5.41 -7.48
C TYR A 25 -3.93 -4.24 -8.27
N PRO A 26 -5.27 -4.09 -8.28
CA PRO A 26 -5.97 -3.04 -9.02
C PRO A 26 -5.92 -1.68 -8.30
N VAL A 27 -4.72 -1.20 -7.99
CA VAL A 27 -4.50 0.06 -7.27
C VAL A 27 -4.42 1.26 -8.23
N THR A 28 -4.60 2.46 -7.68
CA THR A 28 -4.39 3.74 -8.38
C THR A 28 -3.40 4.61 -7.61
N ARG A 29 -2.74 5.56 -8.29
CA ARG A 29 -1.87 6.56 -7.62
C ARG A 29 -2.59 7.29 -6.48
N ARG A 30 -3.87 7.63 -6.70
CA ARG A 30 -4.72 8.29 -5.69
C ARG A 30 -4.94 7.39 -4.47
N MET A 31 -5.05 6.07 -4.65
CA MET A 31 -5.17 5.11 -3.56
C MET A 31 -3.91 5.09 -2.69
N ILE A 32 -2.71 5.12 -3.29
CA ILE A 32 -1.44 5.23 -2.55
C ILE A 32 -1.40 6.54 -1.75
N LYS A 33 -1.71 7.67 -2.39
CA LYS A 33 -1.79 8.97 -1.71
C LYS A 33 -2.74 8.94 -0.51
N TYR A 34 -3.93 8.36 -0.67
CA TYR A 34 -4.88 8.25 0.43
C TYR A 34 -4.46 7.27 1.51
N ALA A 35 -3.78 6.18 1.17
CA ALA A 35 -3.23 5.25 2.15
C ALA A 35 -2.24 5.96 3.09
N ILE A 36 -1.40 6.84 2.54
CA ILE A 36 -0.47 7.68 3.33
C ILE A 36 -1.24 8.66 4.20
N LEU A 37 -2.20 9.40 3.62
CA LEU A 37 -3.00 10.40 4.37
C LEU A 37 -3.79 9.77 5.52
N ARG A 38 -4.31 8.55 5.31
CA ARG A 38 -5.06 7.77 6.32
C ARG A 38 -4.15 7.00 7.28
N ARG A 39 -2.83 7.09 7.12
CA ARG A 39 -1.83 6.35 7.90
C ARG A 39 -1.97 4.82 7.81
N GLU A 40 -2.61 4.32 6.75
CA GLU A 40 -2.65 2.89 6.41
C GLU A 40 -1.28 2.41 5.91
N LEU A 41 -0.59 3.26 5.13
CA LEU A 41 0.75 3.03 4.63
C LEU A 41 1.67 4.12 5.21
N LYS A 42 2.66 3.74 6.02
CA LYS A 42 3.53 4.68 6.75
C LYS A 42 4.86 4.87 6.00
N PRO A 43 5.11 6.03 5.37
CA PRO A 43 6.38 6.27 4.70
C PRO A 43 7.50 6.61 5.66
N ILE A 44 8.73 6.32 5.26
CA ILE A 44 9.91 7.02 5.76
C ILE A 44 10.11 8.28 4.92
N ARG A 45 10.38 9.39 5.60
CA ARG A 45 10.75 10.66 4.97
C ARG A 45 12.24 10.68 4.68
N LEU A 46 12.60 10.70 3.40
CA LEU A 46 13.98 10.91 2.95
C LEU A 46 13.99 12.13 2.02
N GLY A 47 14.65 13.21 2.44
CA GLY A 47 14.56 14.51 1.77
C GLY A 47 13.10 14.98 1.65
N ASN A 48 12.68 15.36 0.44
CA ASN A 48 11.32 15.83 0.17
C ASN A 48 10.34 14.70 -0.23
N GLY A 49 10.79 13.44 -0.22
CA GLY A 49 10.02 12.28 -0.68
C GLY A 49 9.39 11.45 0.45
N ASN A 50 8.46 10.59 0.04
CA ASN A 50 7.91 9.51 0.86
C ASN A 50 8.41 8.19 0.27
N TYR A 51 9.03 7.36 1.09
CA TYR A 51 9.64 6.09 0.66
C TYR A 51 9.10 4.92 1.45
N PHE A 52 9.06 3.75 0.81
CA PHE A 52 8.54 2.49 1.32
C PHE A 52 9.51 1.36 1.00
N SER A 53 9.50 0.33 1.83
CA SER A 53 10.06 -0.98 1.51
C SER A 53 9.04 -1.84 0.78
N VAL A 54 9.48 -2.95 0.18
CA VAL A 54 8.58 -3.97 -0.39
C VAL A 54 7.68 -4.55 0.71
N ASN A 55 8.26 -4.79 1.88
CA ASN A 55 7.55 -5.33 3.05
C ASN A 55 6.43 -4.39 3.55
N ASP A 56 6.61 -3.07 3.47
CA ASP A 56 5.55 -2.10 3.81
C ASP A 56 4.33 -2.24 2.90
N LEU A 57 4.55 -2.50 1.61
CA LEU A 57 3.47 -2.71 0.65
C LEU A 57 2.71 -4.01 0.93
N HIS A 58 3.42 -5.11 1.23
CA HIS A 58 2.79 -6.37 1.64
C HIS A 58 1.93 -6.18 2.91
N LYS A 59 2.48 -5.54 3.94
CA LYS A 59 1.76 -5.25 5.18
C LYS A 59 0.50 -4.41 4.93
N TRP A 60 0.57 -3.42 4.05
CA TRP A 60 -0.59 -2.60 3.70
C TRP A 60 -1.67 -3.38 2.95
N ILE A 61 -1.30 -4.29 2.05
CA ILE A 61 -2.26 -5.17 1.39
C ILE A 61 -2.92 -6.13 2.37
N GLU A 62 -2.14 -6.78 3.24
CA GLU A 62 -2.67 -7.67 4.28
C GLU A 62 -3.59 -6.92 5.24
N PHE A 63 -3.24 -5.69 5.62
CA PHE A 63 -4.11 -4.82 6.43
C PHE A 63 -5.47 -4.55 5.77
N ARG A 64 -5.51 -4.45 4.43
CA ARG A 64 -6.75 -4.23 3.68
C ARG A 64 -7.59 -5.49 3.50
N ARG A 65 -7.08 -6.66 3.88
CA ARG A 65 -7.83 -7.92 3.83
C ARG A 65 -9.01 -7.83 4.78
N GLN A 66 -10.22 -7.76 4.22
CA GLN A 66 -11.44 -7.81 5.01
C GLN A 66 -11.67 -9.26 5.47
N ALA A 67 -11.64 -9.50 6.78
CA ALA A 67 -12.07 -10.76 7.36
C ALA A 67 -13.60 -10.73 7.52
N GLY A 68 -14.33 -11.21 6.52
CA GLY A 68 -15.78 -11.35 6.63
C GLY A 68 -16.49 -11.63 5.30
N VAL A 69 -17.65 -12.27 5.38
CA VAL A 69 -18.60 -12.37 4.27
C VAL A 69 -19.00 -10.95 3.87
N TYR A 70 -18.80 -10.58 2.60
CA TYR A 70 -19.25 -9.30 2.06
C TYR A 70 -20.75 -9.12 2.37
N ARG A 71 -21.08 -8.15 3.22
CA ARG A 71 -22.46 -7.70 3.42
C ARG A 71 -22.63 -6.40 2.66
N LEU A 72 -23.40 -6.44 1.58
CA LEU A 72 -24.03 -5.23 1.04
C LEU A 72 -24.82 -4.57 2.17
N SER A 73 -24.60 -3.28 2.40
CA SER A 73 -25.49 -2.53 3.28
C SER A 73 -26.89 -2.59 2.67
N GLU A 74 -27.91 -2.87 3.48
CA GLU A 74 -29.30 -3.06 3.04
C GLU A 74 -29.90 -1.84 2.30
N GLY A 75 -29.18 -0.70 2.30
CA GLY A 75 -29.55 0.53 1.60
C GLY A 75 -28.77 0.83 0.30
N ALA A 76 -27.97 -0.10 -0.22
CA ALA A 76 -27.29 0.12 -1.51
C ALA A 76 -28.31 0.01 -2.68
N PRO A 77 -28.47 1.04 -3.53
CA PRO A 77 -29.34 0.94 -4.69
C PRO A 77 -28.83 -0.14 -5.65
N ARG A 78 -29.77 -0.96 -6.13
CA ARG A 78 -29.54 -2.03 -7.11
C ARG A 78 -29.13 -1.49 -8.48
#